data_AF-A0A962RWD0-F1
#
_entry.id   AF-A0A962RWD0-F1
#
_cell.length_a   1.000
_cell.length_b   1.000
_cell.length_c   1.000
_cell.angle_alpha   90.00
_cell.angle_beta   90.00
_cell.angle_gamma   90.00
#
_symmetry.space_group_name_H-M   'P 1'
#
loop_
_entity.id
_entity.type
_entity.pdbx_description
1 polymer ?
#
loop_
_entity_poly.entity_id
_entity_poly.type
_entity_poly.pdbx_seq_one_letter_code
_entity_poly.pdbx_strand_id
1 'polypeptide(L)'
;MSGPDAAPPASPARRLNVRRGIVTSLVIAAACAVVALLGGLGLALFVGGGGCVLNVVGTLLAALTLNGAALRLHGARALVYFVLAMACLPLLEMRRESAEAAGQVLITALERYRALHGDYPKVVDMLQPELLAAIPPAYTTPLGREEFVYRHGRGAFFLIYDPVAVTPYIYDSTTGAWRLRD
;
A
#
# COMPACT_ATOMS: atom_id res chain seq x y z
N MET A 1 28.86 53.84 -21.96
CA MET A 1 27.78 53.37 -21.07
C MET A 1 27.02 52.30 -21.84
N SER A 2 27.35 51.03 -21.62
CA SER A 2 26.65 49.90 -22.25
C SER A 2 25.37 49.63 -21.48
N GLY A 3 24.22 49.74 -22.14
CA GLY A 3 22.91 49.50 -21.54
C GLY A 3 22.76 48.04 -21.07
N PRO A 4 21.89 47.76 -20.09
CA PRO A 4 21.65 46.40 -19.62
C PRO A 4 21.05 45.55 -20.75
N ASP A 5 21.81 44.57 -21.22
CA ASP A 5 21.35 43.58 -22.20
C ASP A 5 20.14 42.83 -21.64
N ALA A 6 18.96 43.10 -22.22
CA ALA A 6 17.74 42.41 -21.89
C ALA A 6 17.87 40.93 -22.28
N ALA A 7 17.78 40.04 -21.29
CA ALA A 7 17.86 38.61 -21.52
C ALA A 7 16.82 38.17 -22.58
N PRO A 8 17.21 37.38 -23.58
CA PRO A 8 16.31 36.99 -24.67
C PRO A 8 15.13 36.17 -24.12
N PRO A 9 13.92 36.38 -24.65
CA PRO A 9 12.73 35.68 -24.19
C PRO A 9 12.89 34.17 -24.36
N ALA A 10 12.51 33.41 -23.32
CA ALA A 10 12.59 31.96 -23.34
C ALA A 10 11.83 31.37 -24.54
N SER A 11 12.52 30.53 -25.32
CA SER A 11 11.98 29.96 -26.56
C SER A 11 10.67 29.20 -26.31
N PRO A 12 9.70 29.27 -27.24
CA PRO A 12 8.40 28.59 -27.12
C PRO A 12 8.53 27.08 -26.89
N ALA A 13 9.58 26.46 -27.45
CA ALA A 13 9.92 25.06 -27.22
C ALA A 13 10.16 24.71 -25.74
N ARG A 14 10.78 25.63 -24.96
CA ARG A 14 11.04 25.43 -23.54
C ARG A 14 9.76 25.40 -22.71
N ARG A 15 8.76 26.23 -23.06
CA ARG A 15 7.46 26.27 -22.36
C ARG A 15 6.64 25.01 -22.61
N LEU A 16 6.71 24.45 -23.81
CA LEU A 16 5.99 23.23 -24.19
C LEU A 16 6.49 21.99 -23.43
N ASN A 17 7.81 21.88 -23.26
CA ASN A 17 8.44 20.77 -22.54
C ASN A 17 8.09 20.77 -21.04
N VAL A 18 8.03 21.95 -20.40
CA VAL A 18 7.64 22.07 -18.99
C VAL A 18 6.18 21.65 -18.78
N ARG A 19 5.26 22.08 -19.65
CA ARG A 19 3.84 21.68 -19.57
C ARG A 19 3.65 20.17 -19.71
N ARG A 20 4.33 19.54 -20.69
CA ARG A 20 4.27 18.08 -20.85
C ARG A 20 4.76 17.35 -19.60
N GLY A 21 5.88 17.79 -19.02
CA GLY A 21 6.42 17.20 -17.80
C GLY A 21 5.46 17.24 -16.60
N ILE A 22 4.71 18.34 -16.43
CA ILE A 22 3.72 18.46 -15.36
C ILE A 22 2.54 17.52 -15.59
N VAL A 23 1.98 17.49 -16.81
CA VAL A 23 0.84 16.63 -17.15
C VAL A 23 1.20 15.16 -16.94
N THR A 24 2.36 14.71 -17.42
CA THR A 24 2.79 13.31 -17.22
C THR A 24 2.91 12.94 -15.74
N SER A 25 3.36 13.88 -14.90
CA SER A 25 3.49 13.63 -13.45
C SER A 25 2.13 13.53 -12.78
N LEU A 26 1.19 14.38 -13.17
CA LEU A 26 -0.20 14.33 -12.67
C LEU A 26 -0.90 13.04 -13.09
N VAL A 27 -0.69 12.59 -14.34
CA VAL A 27 -1.25 11.32 -14.82
C VAL A 27 -0.68 10.14 -14.05
N ILE A 28 0.63 10.11 -13.80
CA ILE A 28 1.26 9.05 -13.00
C ILE A 28 0.76 9.09 -11.55
N ALA A 29 0.67 10.28 -10.92
CA ALA A 29 0.16 10.42 -9.56
C ALA A 29 -1.31 9.98 -9.45
N ALA A 30 -2.15 10.36 -10.41
CA ALA A 30 -3.54 9.94 -10.48
C ALA A 30 -3.66 8.42 -10.69
N ALA A 31 -2.85 7.84 -11.58
CA ALA A 31 -2.81 6.39 -11.79
C ALA A 31 -2.38 5.64 -10.52
N CYS A 32 -1.34 6.10 -9.82
CA CYS A 32 -0.91 5.52 -8.55
C CYS A 32 -1.99 5.64 -7.47
N ALA A 33 -2.67 6.79 -7.37
CA ALA A 33 -3.76 6.99 -6.42
C ALA A 33 -4.93 6.04 -6.72
N VAL A 34 -5.30 5.86 -8.00
CA VAL A 34 -6.33 4.91 -8.42
C VAL A 34 -5.91 3.47 -8.10
N VAL A 35 -4.67 3.08 -8.40
CA VAL A 35 -4.16 1.73 -8.07
C VAL A 35 -4.15 1.47 -6.55
N ALA A 36 -3.77 2.46 -5.75
CA ALA A 36 -3.82 2.38 -4.28
C ALA A 36 -5.26 2.23 -3.77
N LEU A 37 -6.20 3.02 -4.31
CA LEU A 37 -7.64 2.94 -3.98
C LEU A 37 -8.26 1.60 -4.39
N LEU A 38 -7.80 1.03 -5.50
CA LEU A 38 -8.25 -0.26 -6.02
C LEU A 38 -7.63 -1.46 -5.30
N GLY A 39 -6.76 -1.23 -4.31
CA GLY A 39 -6.17 -2.29 -3.49
C GLY A 39 -4.91 -2.94 -4.02
N GLY A 40 -4.33 -2.43 -5.10
CA GLY A 40 -2.98 -2.77 -5.54
C GLY A 40 -1.89 -2.04 -4.73
N LEU A 41 -1.99 -2.00 -3.40
CA LEU A 41 -1.09 -1.22 -2.53
C LEU A 41 0.38 -1.68 -2.66
N GLY A 42 0.63 -2.97 -2.93
CA GLY A 42 1.98 -3.49 -3.25
C GLY A 42 2.56 -2.88 -4.51
N LEU A 43 1.76 -2.77 -5.57
CA LEU A 43 2.15 -2.09 -6.81
C LEU A 43 2.30 -0.59 -6.58
N ALA A 44 1.42 0.04 -5.78
CA ALA A 44 1.48 1.46 -5.47
C ALA A 44 2.72 1.83 -4.62
N LEU A 45 3.13 0.98 -3.67
CA LEU A 45 4.36 1.16 -2.91
C LEU A 45 5.61 0.85 -3.72
N PHE A 46 5.57 -0.13 -4.63
CA PHE A 46 6.69 -0.43 -5.51
C PHE A 46 6.91 0.69 -6.56
N VAL A 47 5.84 1.12 -7.22
CA VAL A 47 5.86 2.24 -8.19
C VAL A 47 6.11 3.58 -7.48
N GLY A 48 5.51 3.79 -6.31
CA GLY A 48 5.70 4.99 -5.49
C GLY A 48 7.11 5.08 -4.89
N GLY A 49 7.64 3.97 -4.36
CA GLY A 49 9.00 3.87 -3.83
C GLY A 49 10.06 4.07 -4.90
N GLY A 50 9.92 3.40 -6.05
CA GLY A 50 10.78 3.65 -7.21
C GLY A 50 10.69 5.10 -7.70
N GLY A 51 9.49 5.68 -7.73
CA GLY A 51 9.25 7.09 -8.04
C GLY A 51 9.91 8.06 -7.06
N CYS A 52 9.88 7.76 -5.76
CA CYS A 52 10.56 8.54 -4.73
C CYS A 52 12.08 8.53 -4.94
N VAL A 53 12.68 7.36 -5.13
CA VAL A 53 14.13 7.22 -5.36
C VAL A 53 14.56 7.99 -6.60
N LEU A 54 13.84 7.81 -7.73
CA LEU A 54 14.13 8.52 -8.98
C LEU A 54 13.98 10.05 -8.83
N ASN A 55 13.02 10.54 -8.02
CA ASN A 55 12.88 11.98 -7.77
C ASN A 55 13.96 12.52 -6.83
N VAL A 56 14.38 11.77 -5.82
CA VAL A 56 15.50 12.17 -4.95
C VAL A 56 16.77 12.31 -5.79
N VAL A 57 17.07 11.31 -6.63
CA VAL A 57 18.22 11.35 -7.56
C VAL A 57 18.09 12.51 -8.53
N GLY A 58 16.92 12.73 -9.13
CA GLY A 58 16.68 13.88 -10.02
C GLY A 58 16.84 15.23 -9.32
N THR A 59 16.40 15.36 -8.07
CA THR A 59 16.55 16.57 -7.25
C THR A 59 18.02 16.85 -6.96
N LEU A 60 18.80 15.81 -6.60
CA LEU A 60 20.25 15.91 -6.38
C LEU A 60 21.00 16.33 -7.65
N LEU A 61 20.72 15.70 -8.79
CA LEU A 61 21.32 16.07 -10.08
C LEU A 61 20.95 17.49 -10.51
N ALA A 62 19.71 17.93 -10.26
CA ALA A 62 19.27 19.30 -10.53
C ALA A 62 19.94 20.33 -9.61
N ALA A 63 20.19 19.99 -8.34
CA ALA A 63 20.93 20.82 -7.41
C ALA A 63 22.39 20.98 -7.84
N LEU A 64 23.03 19.89 -8.26
CA LEU A 64 24.43 19.88 -8.74
C LEU A 64 24.61 20.69 -10.04
N THR A 65 23.56 20.80 -10.87
CA THR A 65 23.58 21.59 -12.11
C THR A 65 23.16 23.05 -11.91
N LEU A 66 22.93 23.50 -10.67
CA LEU A 66 22.48 24.86 -10.30
C LEU A 66 21.24 25.34 -11.06
N ASN A 67 20.43 24.40 -11.56
CA ASN A 67 19.26 24.71 -12.36
C ASN A 67 18.03 24.86 -11.46
N GLY A 68 17.84 26.06 -10.91
CA GLY A 68 16.76 26.34 -9.96
C GLY A 68 15.35 25.99 -10.46
N ALA A 69 15.10 26.02 -11.77
CA ALA A 69 13.82 25.60 -12.35
C ALA A 69 13.63 24.08 -12.30
N ALA A 70 14.68 23.30 -12.57
CA ALA A 70 14.66 21.84 -12.44
C ALA A 70 14.52 21.43 -10.97
N LEU A 71 15.25 22.10 -10.06
CA LEU A 71 15.17 21.85 -8.63
C LEU A 71 13.74 22.04 -8.09
N ARG A 72 13.05 23.12 -8.48
CA ARG A 72 11.65 23.36 -8.10
C ARG A 72 10.71 22.27 -8.62
N LEU A 73 10.89 21.82 -9.86
CA LEU A 73 10.04 20.78 -10.45
C LEU A 73 10.24 19.42 -9.77
N HIS A 74 11.49 19.01 -9.55
CA HIS A 74 11.79 17.74 -8.86
C HIS A 74 11.37 17.79 -7.39
N GLY A 75 11.58 18.91 -6.71
CA GLY A 75 11.08 19.12 -5.34
C GLY A 75 9.57 19.04 -5.24
N ALA A 76 8.83 19.67 -6.16
CA ALA A 76 7.37 19.56 -6.20
C ALA A 76 6.89 18.13 -6.44
N ARG A 77 7.55 17.38 -7.34
CA ARG A 77 7.24 15.96 -7.57
C ARG A 77 7.53 15.11 -6.33
N ALA A 78 8.70 15.27 -5.72
CA ALA A 78 9.06 14.57 -4.50
C ALA A 78 8.03 14.81 -3.39
N LEU A 79 7.56 16.05 -3.24
CA LEU A 79 6.49 16.39 -2.28
C LEU A 79 5.18 15.66 -2.60
N VAL A 80 4.77 15.60 -3.88
CA VAL A 80 3.56 14.86 -4.29
C VAL A 80 3.68 13.37 -3.94
N TYR A 81 4.81 12.74 -4.25
CA TYR A 81 5.01 11.32 -3.91
C TYR A 81 5.07 11.10 -2.39
N PHE A 82 5.70 12.01 -1.65
CA PHE A 82 5.73 11.96 -0.20
C PHE A 82 4.31 12.04 0.39
N VAL A 83 3.50 13.01 -0.05
CA VAL A 83 2.10 13.13 0.39
C VAL A 83 1.30 11.88 0.04
N LEU A 84 1.50 11.31 -1.14
CA LEU A 84 0.82 10.07 -1.55
C LEU A 84 1.24 8.87 -0.69
N ALA A 85 2.53 8.74 -0.37
CA ALA A 85 3.04 7.71 0.52
C ALA A 85 2.48 7.86 1.94
N MET A 86 2.46 9.09 2.46
CA MET A 86 1.86 9.38 3.77
C MET A 86 0.36 9.08 3.81
N ALA A 87 -0.37 9.34 2.72
CA ALA A 87 -1.78 9.00 2.59
C ALA A 87 -2.05 7.48 2.54
N CYS A 88 -1.05 6.66 2.19
CA CYS A 88 -1.18 5.20 2.21
C CYS A 88 -1.12 4.60 3.63
N LEU A 89 -0.44 5.26 4.57
CA LEU A 89 -0.33 4.78 5.96
C LEU A 89 -1.68 4.59 6.66
N PRO A 90 -2.61 5.57 6.69
CA PRO A 90 -3.92 5.37 7.32
C PRO A 90 -4.77 4.31 6.59
N LEU A 91 -4.59 4.14 5.27
CA LEU A 91 -5.27 3.09 4.52
C LEU A 91 -4.76 1.69 4.92
N LEU A 92 -3.46 1.54 5.17
CA LEU A 92 -2.89 0.30 5.70
C LEU A 92 -3.40 0.01 7.11
N GLU A 93 -3.48 1.03 7.96
CA GLU A 93 -3.99 0.88 9.32
C GLU A 93 -5.48 0.47 9.32
N MET A 94 -6.31 1.15 8.54
CA MET A 94 -7.74 0.82 8.42
C MET A 94 -7.96 -0.61 7.90
N ARG A 95 -7.12 -1.08 6.96
CA ARG A 95 -7.14 -2.48 6.49
C ARG A 95 -6.74 -3.45 7.58
N ARG A 96 -5.69 -3.13 8.35
CA ARG A 96 -5.22 -3.93 9.48
C ARG A 96 -6.32 -4.07 10.53
N GLU A 97 -6.92 -2.98 10.97
CA GLU A 97 -8.02 -2.99 11.94
C GLU A 97 -9.21 -3.82 11.45
N SER A 98 -9.58 -3.67 10.17
CA SER A 98 -10.66 -4.46 9.56
C SER A 98 -10.35 -5.95 9.54
N ALA A 99 -9.11 -6.32 9.19
CA ALA A 99 -8.66 -7.71 9.18
C ALA A 99 -8.55 -8.29 10.59
N GLU A 100 -8.09 -7.52 11.58
CA GLU A 100 -8.08 -7.97 12.97
C GLU A 100 -9.49 -8.21 13.50
N ALA A 101 -10.44 -7.31 13.21
CA ALA A 101 -11.83 -7.46 13.60
C ALA A 101 -12.49 -8.69 12.96
N ALA A 102 -12.32 -8.87 11.65
CA ALA A 102 -12.80 -10.05 10.93
C ALA A 102 -12.13 -11.35 11.42
N GLY A 103 -10.82 -11.27 11.66
CA GLY A 103 -10.02 -12.38 12.17
C GLY A 103 -10.45 -12.79 13.58
N GLN A 104 -10.85 -11.85 14.45
CA GLN A 104 -11.35 -12.15 15.79
C GLN A 104 -12.61 -13.00 15.77
N VAL A 105 -13.51 -12.77 14.81
CA VAL A 105 -14.70 -13.62 14.60
C VAL A 105 -14.27 -15.04 14.24
N LEU A 106 -13.28 -15.18 13.35
CA LEU A 106 -12.77 -16.46 12.91
C LEU A 106 -12.03 -17.22 14.02
N ILE A 107 -11.19 -16.53 14.79
CA ILE A 107 -10.48 -17.05 15.97
C ILE A 107 -11.49 -17.61 16.97
N THR A 108 -12.55 -16.85 17.28
CA THR A 108 -13.59 -17.27 18.22
C THR A 108 -14.30 -18.55 17.74
N ALA A 109 -14.59 -18.65 16.45
CA ALA A 109 -15.18 -19.84 15.86
C ALA A 109 -14.22 -21.04 15.89
N LEU A 110 -12.93 -20.84 15.59
CA LEU A 110 -11.91 -21.89 15.64
C LEU A 110 -11.71 -22.45 17.05
N GLU A 111 -11.65 -21.59 18.06
CA GLU A 111 -11.56 -22.02 19.46
C GLU A 111 -12.80 -22.80 19.90
N ARG A 112 -13.99 -22.32 19.50
CA ARG A 112 -15.25 -23.05 19.78
C ARG A 112 -15.29 -24.40 19.08
N TYR A 113 -14.82 -24.48 17.84
CA TYR A 113 -14.72 -25.75 17.11
C TYR A 113 -13.83 -26.74 17.87
N ARG A 114 -12.64 -26.30 18.30
CA ARG A 114 -11.72 -27.11 19.10
C ARG A 114 -12.35 -27.56 20.42
N ALA A 115 -13.08 -26.71 21.12
CA ALA A 115 -13.76 -27.08 22.35
C ALA A 115 -14.80 -28.18 22.14
N LEU A 116 -15.48 -28.19 21.00
CA LEU A 116 -16.51 -29.19 20.65
C LEU A 116 -15.91 -30.51 20.11
N HIS A 117 -14.84 -30.42 19.31
CA HIS A 117 -14.32 -31.55 18.53
C HIS A 117 -12.97 -32.08 19.03
N GLY A 118 -12.34 -31.41 19.99
CA GLY A 118 -11.04 -31.76 20.56
C GLY A 118 -9.82 -31.27 19.77
N ASP A 119 -10.00 -30.84 18.51
CA ASP A 119 -8.93 -30.33 17.65
C ASP A 119 -9.45 -29.21 16.74
N TYR A 120 -8.54 -28.42 16.16
CA TYR A 120 -8.88 -27.39 15.16
C TYR A 120 -9.29 -28.03 13.83
N PRO A 121 -10.16 -27.37 13.03
CA PRO A 121 -10.60 -27.92 11.76
C PRO A 121 -9.46 -27.99 10.75
N LYS A 122 -9.52 -28.95 9.82
CA LYS A 122 -8.50 -29.07 8.76
C LYS A 122 -8.56 -27.94 7.74
N VAL A 123 -9.76 -27.43 7.50
CA VAL A 123 -10.05 -26.32 6.59
C VAL A 123 -11.10 -25.42 7.23
N VAL A 124 -11.03 -24.12 6.95
CA VAL A 124 -11.91 -23.11 7.56
C VAL A 124 -13.38 -23.33 7.22
N ASP A 125 -13.67 -23.92 6.06
CA ASP A 125 -15.04 -24.20 5.61
C ASP A 125 -15.80 -25.15 6.56
N MET A 126 -15.10 -25.96 7.37
CA MET A 126 -15.73 -26.82 8.38
C MET A 126 -16.39 -26.03 9.52
N LEU A 127 -16.14 -24.72 9.63
CA LEU A 127 -16.86 -23.85 10.56
C LEU A 127 -18.29 -23.56 10.10
N GLN A 128 -18.60 -23.82 8.82
CA GLN A 128 -19.93 -23.59 8.26
C GLN A 128 -20.74 -24.89 8.16
N PRO A 129 -22.07 -24.80 8.29
CA PRO A 129 -22.84 -23.66 8.79
C PRO A 129 -22.89 -23.60 10.33
N GLU A 130 -22.31 -24.58 11.01
CA GLU A 130 -22.54 -24.84 12.44
C GLU A 130 -22.12 -23.68 13.36
N LEU A 131 -20.94 -23.09 13.10
CA LEU A 131 -20.38 -22.03 13.93
C LEU A 131 -20.44 -20.66 13.26
N LEU A 132 -20.44 -20.62 11.93
CA LEU A 132 -20.52 -19.41 11.12
C LEU A 132 -21.47 -19.62 9.95
N ALA A 133 -22.27 -18.61 9.63
CA ALA A 133 -23.11 -18.62 8.42
C ALA A 133 -22.28 -18.45 7.13
N ALA A 134 -21.16 -17.72 7.21
CA ALA A 134 -20.20 -17.51 6.15
C ALA A 134 -18.83 -17.17 6.75
N ILE A 135 -17.74 -17.49 6.05
CA ILE A 135 -16.39 -17.06 6.48
C ILE A 135 -16.24 -15.56 6.21
N PRO A 136 -15.90 -14.75 7.23
CA PRO A 136 -15.66 -13.33 7.01
C PRO A 136 -14.40 -13.15 6.16
N PRO A 137 -14.44 -12.30 5.12
CA PRO A 137 -13.22 -11.93 4.40
C PRO A 137 -12.32 -11.11 5.32
N ALA A 138 -11.01 -11.17 5.11
CA ALA A 138 -10.05 -10.34 5.83
C ALA A 138 -10.26 -8.86 5.50
N TYR A 139 -10.54 -8.55 4.23
CA TYR A 139 -10.91 -7.21 3.79
C TYR A 139 -11.78 -7.26 2.53
N THR A 140 -12.61 -6.23 2.34
CA THR A 140 -13.43 -6.09 1.12
C THR A 140 -13.06 -4.79 0.41
N THR A 141 -12.67 -4.92 -0.85
CA THR A 141 -12.42 -3.80 -1.77
C THR A 141 -13.53 -3.73 -2.83
N PRO A 142 -13.64 -2.63 -3.58
CA PRO A 142 -14.46 -2.59 -4.79
C PRO A 142 -14.07 -3.63 -5.86
N LEU A 143 -12.84 -4.15 -5.84
CA LEU A 143 -12.35 -5.14 -6.81
C LEU A 143 -12.55 -6.59 -6.38
N GLY A 144 -12.85 -6.84 -5.11
CA GLY A 144 -12.97 -8.20 -4.60
C GLY A 144 -12.78 -8.31 -3.09
N ARG A 145 -12.83 -9.56 -2.62
CA ARG A 145 -12.63 -9.94 -1.23
C ARG A 145 -11.25 -10.55 -1.09
N GLU A 146 -10.52 -10.14 -0.07
CA GLU A 146 -9.29 -10.78 0.35
C GLU A 146 -9.62 -11.78 1.47
N GLU A 147 -9.19 -13.02 1.30
CA GLU A 147 -9.46 -14.11 2.23
C GLU A 147 -8.28 -14.34 3.17
N PHE A 148 -8.56 -14.90 4.35
CA PHE A 148 -7.50 -15.37 5.23
C PHE A 148 -6.90 -16.67 4.69
N VAL A 149 -5.58 -16.75 4.67
CA VAL A 149 -4.90 -18.03 4.48
C VAL A 149 -4.77 -18.70 5.85
N TYR A 150 -5.51 -19.78 6.02
CA TYR A 150 -5.49 -20.59 7.24
C TYR A 150 -4.44 -21.69 7.16
N ARG A 151 -3.69 -21.87 8.24
CA ARG A 151 -2.78 -23.02 8.43
C ARG A 151 -2.97 -23.56 9.83
N HIS A 152 -2.94 -24.88 9.98
CA HIS A 152 -3.05 -25.54 11.27
C HIS A 152 -1.96 -26.61 11.45
N GLY A 153 -1.55 -26.85 12.70
CA GLY A 153 -0.58 -27.89 13.03
C GLY A 153 -0.22 -27.91 14.51
N ARG A 154 0.07 -29.10 15.04
CA ARG A 154 0.51 -29.33 16.44
C ARG A 154 -0.32 -28.61 17.51
N GLY A 155 -1.65 -28.60 17.35
CA GLY A 155 -2.55 -27.95 18.30
C GLY A 155 -2.52 -26.42 18.29
N ALA A 156 -2.05 -25.83 17.19
CA ALA A 156 -2.06 -24.40 16.93
C ALA A 156 -2.59 -24.11 15.52
N PHE A 157 -2.99 -22.87 15.29
CA PHE A 157 -3.34 -22.36 13.97
C PHE A 157 -2.78 -20.98 13.73
N PHE A 158 -2.71 -20.64 12.44
CA PHE A 158 -2.29 -19.35 11.95
C PHE A 158 -3.34 -18.80 10.98
N LEU A 159 -3.66 -17.53 11.13
CA LEU A 159 -4.41 -16.76 10.13
C LEU A 159 -3.45 -15.79 9.50
N ILE A 160 -3.24 -15.92 8.20
CA ILE A 160 -2.33 -15.08 7.44
C ILE A 160 -3.16 -14.18 6.55
N TYR A 161 -2.93 -12.88 6.68
CA TYR A 161 -3.47 -11.85 5.82
C TYR A 161 -2.33 -11.06 5.20
N ASP A 162 -2.31 -10.89 3.88
CA ASP A 162 -1.27 -10.12 3.20
C ASP A 162 -1.88 -8.91 2.47
N PRO A 163 -1.91 -7.73 3.11
CA PRO A 163 -2.52 -6.53 2.53
C PRO A 163 -1.76 -5.99 1.32
N VAL A 164 -0.53 -6.46 1.09
CA VAL A 164 0.43 -5.79 0.20
C VAL A 164 1.29 -6.74 -0.64
N ALA A 165 1.07 -8.06 -0.53
CA ALA A 165 1.89 -9.11 -1.13
C ALA A 165 3.39 -9.06 -0.73
N VAL A 166 3.73 -8.41 0.39
CA VAL A 166 5.13 -8.12 0.77
C VAL A 166 5.37 -8.34 2.27
N THR A 167 4.41 -7.98 3.13
CA THR A 167 4.55 -8.08 4.59
C THR A 167 3.32 -8.77 5.18
N PRO A 168 3.29 -10.11 5.20
CA PRO A 168 2.13 -10.83 5.71
C PRO A 168 1.99 -10.59 7.22
N TYR A 169 0.77 -10.28 7.61
CA TYR A 169 0.34 -10.12 8.99
C TYR A 169 -0.29 -11.42 9.46
N ILE A 170 0.24 -11.98 10.54
CA ILE A 170 -0.05 -13.36 10.97
C ILE A 170 -0.58 -13.33 12.39
N TYR A 171 -1.76 -13.89 12.60
CA TYR A 171 -2.21 -14.29 13.91
C TYR A 171 -1.58 -15.64 14.26
N ASP A 172 -0.97 -15.74 15.43
CA ASP A 172 -0.43 -16.98 15.97
C ASP A 172 -1.23 -17.38 17.22
N SER A 173 -1.94 -18.50 17.15
CA SER A 173 -2.77 -18.97 18.27
C SER A 173 -1.96 -19.39 19.50
N THR A 174 -0.64 -19.63 19.36
CA THR A 174 0.22 -19.99 20.50
C THR A 174 0.56 -18.78 21.36
N THR A 175 0.74 -17.61 20.74
CA THR A 175 1.02 -16.35 21.44
C THR A 175 -0.24 -15.53 21.67
N GLY A 176 -1.33 -15.84 20.97
CA GLY A 176 -2.58 -15.09 21.03
C GLY A 176 -2.48 -13.68 20.42
N ALA A 177 -1.49 -13.45 19.56
CA ALA A 177 -1.17 -12.12 19.05
C ALA A 177 -1.01 -12.09 17.53
N TRP A 178 -1.39 -10.96 16.94
CA TRP A 178 -1.05 -10.60 15.58
C TRP A 178 0.38 -10.07 15.50
N ARG A 179 1.12 -10.47 14.48
CA ARG A 179 2.50 -10.02 14.23
C ARG A 179 2.82 -9.93 12.75
N LEU A 180 3.73 -9.02 12.41
CA LEU A 180 4.39 -9.04 11.11
C LEU A 180 5.30 -10.27 11.03
N ARG A 181 5.30 -10.93 9.88
CA ARG A 181 6.24 -12.03 9.61
C ARG A 181 7.60 -11.44 9.23
N ASP A 182 8.62 -11.79 10.00
CA ASP A 182 10.03 -11.51 9.69
C ASP A 182 10.53 -12.34 8.48
#